data_AF-A0A7Z9QTX0-F1
#
_entry.id   AF-A0A7Z9QTX0-F1
#
_cell.length_a   1.000
_cell.length_b   1.000
_cell.length_c   1.000
_cell.angle_alpha   90.00
_cell.angle_beta   90.00
_cell.angle_gamma   90.00
#
_symmetry.space_group_name_H-M   'P 1'
#
loop_
_entity.id
_entity.type
_entity.pdbx_description
1 polymer ?
#
loop_
_entity_poly.entity_id
_entity_poly.type
_entity_poly.pdbx_seq_one_letter_code
_entity_poly.pdbx_strand_id
1 'polypeptide(L)'
;MKYTLTVFTTLIVGISVACAEPTPGIGLLIKAKGMPALRKKIQAEPWKGMFSRIQNEADKALVDWPKKRVEIAPYLDELLDLTVEFDAVTKDPVARKAGEAMGKFAQRQMCPTAFVYLMSGEKRYADVAFDILLHMGKVNRWGWFNWSGSAMPQIHAGMFFRNAAFTLDFIWEALTDKQRKQARDIIAEKAVEPYYRLTLHSPAMGLHHLRSKNQGNNVLSGAMIACLALGENYPDAKMWLHSYIQTFHWIVTHDIGWAGQGLESGMPGYWSVSMQNLYTATVCLNNVKGIDLRAHPGFAESVYYPLYHETTVPDVGIFTEPIDPDSVRPHRHYCLQANFSADRRCRRAVVV
;
A
#
# COMPACT_ATOMS: atom_id res chain seq x y z
N MET A 1 10.62 -34.03 76.01
CA MET A 1 9.58 -33.91 74.95
C MET A 1 10.16 -33.11 73.80
N LYS A 2 10.44 -33.74 72.65
CA LYS A 2 10.90 -33.08 71.42
C LYS A 2 9.68 -32.80 70.55
N TYR A 3 9.45 -31.54 70.19
CA TYR A 3 8.43 -31.14 69.23
C TYR A 3 9.03 -31.15 67.83
N THR A 4 8.43 -31.92 66.92
CA THR A 4 8.74 -31.91 65.48
C THR A 4 7.72 -31.01 64.80
N LEU A 5 8.18 -29.88 64.25
CA LEU A 5 7.37 -28.94 63.48
C LEU A 5 7.44 -29.34 62.00
N THR A 6 6.35 -29.86 61.45
CA THR A 6 6.24 -30.18 60.01
C THR A 6 5.74 -28.95 59.27
N VAL A 7 6.61 -28.32 58.48
CA VAL A 7 6.24 -27.20 57.59
C VAL A 7 5.75 -27.80 56.27
N PHE A 8 4.47 -27.57 55.94
CA PHE A 8 3.92 -27.85 54.61
C PHE A 8 4.24 -26.67 53.68
N THR A 9 5.11 -26.91 52.70
CA THR A 9 5.36 -25.97 51.60
C THR A 9 4.26 -26.16 50.55
N THR A 10 3.31 -25.23 50.48
CA THR A 10 2.30 -25.20 49.41
C THR A 10 2.96 -24.75 48.11
N LEU A 11 3.13 -25.68 47.17
CA LEU A 11 3.59 -25.39 45.82
C LEU A 11 2.47 -24.66 45.06
N ILE A 12 2.59 -23.35 44.87
CA ILE A 12 1.72 -22.60 43.94
C ILE A 12 2.21 -22.93 42.53
N VAL A 13 1.56 -23.90 41.89
CA VAL A 13 1.70 -24.13 40.45
C VAL A 13 0.99 -22.97 39.76
N GLY A 14 1.77 -21.98 39.30
CA GLY A 14 1.28 -20.93 38.43
C GLY A 14 0.78 -21.56 37.13
N ILE A 15 -0.54 -21.61 36.96
CA ILE A 15 -1.15 -21.89 35.67
C ILE A 15 -0.77 -20.71 34.77
N SER A 16 0.26 -20.90 33.95
CA SER A 16 0.53 -20.03 32.82
C SER A 16 -0.65 -20.21 31.87
N VAL A 17 -1.62 -19.31 31.94
CA VAL A 17 -2.67 -19.22 30.94
C VAL A 17 -1.94 -18.87 29.65
N ALA A 18 -1.73 -19.87 28.78
CA ALA A 18 -1.22 -19.64 27.45
C ALA A 18 -2.15 -18.61 26.80
N CYS A 19 -1.70 -17.36 26.70
CA CYS A 19 -2.41 -16.35 25.94
C CYS A 19 -2.54 -16.92 24.53
N ALA A 20 -3.78 -17.03 24.04
CA ALA A 20 -4.02 -17.46 22.67
C ALA A 20 -3.22 -16.55 21.73
N GLU A 21 -2.52 -17.16 20.76
CA GLU A 21 -1.78 -16.40 19.76
C GLU A 21 -2.75 -15.47 19.00
N PRO A 22 -2.32 -14.25 18.64
CA PRO A 22 -3.25 -13.23 18.18
C PRO A 22 -3.90 -13.57 16.84
N THR A 23 -5.08 -13.02 16.57
CA THR A 23 -5.74 -13.14 15.26
C THR A 23 -5.99 -11.77 14.62
N PRO A 24 -6.11 -11.69 13.28
CA PRO A 24 -6.41 -10.42 12.63
C PRO A 24 -7.84 -9.98 12.96
N GLY A 25 -8.04 -8.68 13.15
CA GLY A 25 -9.32 -8.13 13.59
C GLY A 25 -10.46 -8.26 12.57
N ILE A 26 -10.18 -7.87 11.33
CA ILE A 26 -11.10 -7.90 10.19
C ILE A 26 -10.80 -9.12 9.30
N GLY A 27 -9.53 -9.48 9.17
CA GLY A 27 -9.07 -10.58 8.33
C GLY A 27 -8.95 -10.19 6.86
N LEU A 28 -8.27 -9.07 6.60
CA LEU A 28 -8.10 -8.51 5.25
C LEU A 28 -7.33 -9.49 4.35
N LEU A 29 -6.11 -9.86 4.72
CA LEU A 29 -5.27 -10.77 3.93
C LEU A 29 -5.45 -12.23 4.32
N ILE A 30 -5.65 -12.49 5.61
CA ILE A 30 -5.83 -13.83 6.16
C ILE A 30 -6.94 -13.80 7.20
N LYS A 31 -7.84 -14.77 7.17
CA LYS A 31 -8.90 -14.92 8.18
C LYS A 31 -8.32 -15.60 9.43
N ALA A 32 -8.90 -15.35 10.60
CA ALA A 32 -8.50 -15.99 11.86
C ALA A 32 -8.32 -17.53 11.73
N LYS A 33 -9.25 -18.21 11.05
CA LYS A 33 -9.17 -19.66 10.79
C LYS A 33 -7.94 -20.13 10.00
N GLY A 34 -7.30 -19.25 9.24
CA GLY A 34 -6.10 -19.55 8.45
C GLY A 34 -4.79 -19.39 9.23
N MET A 35 -4.83 -18.74 10.40
CA MET A 35 -3.64 -18.39 11.17
C MET A 35 -2.78 -19.59 11.58
N PRO A 36 -3.35 -20.71 12.09
CA PRO A 36 -2.53 -21.87 12.46
C PRO A 36 -1.74 -22.45 11.27
N ALA A 37 -2.37 -22.49 10.09
CA ALA A 37 -1.73 -22.98 8.88
C ALA A 37 -0.60 -22.05 8.41
N LEU A 38 -0.81 -20.73 8.48
CA LEU A 38 0.23 -19.75 8.15
C LEU A 38 1.43 -19.86 9.09
N ARG A 39 1.20 -19.92 10.41
CA ARG A 39 2.27 -20.07 11.40
C ARG A 39 3.10 -21.33 11.20
N LYS A 40 2.45 -22.45 10.86
CA LYS A 40 3.16 -23.68 10.48
C LYS A 40 3.99 -23.49 9.21
N LYS A 41 3.43 -22.80 8.21
CA LYS A 41 4.07 -22.60 6.90
C LYS A 41 5.34 -21.77 6.99
N ILE A 42 5.36 -20.71 7.82
CA ILE A 42 6.53 -19.84 7.98
C ILE A 42 7.72 -20.51 8.70
N GLN A 43 7.56 -21.72 9.23
CA GLN A 43 8.67 -22.46 9.85
C GLN A 43 9.52 -23.24 8.83
N ALA A 44 9.07 -23.34 7.56
CA ALA A 44 9.75 -24.08 6.51
C ALA A 44 10.18 -23.16 5.35
N GLU A 45 11.26 -23.53 4.64
CA GLU A 45 11.68 -22.81 3.45
C GLU A 45 10.71 -23.02 2.27
N PRO A 46 10.53 -22.01 1.39
CA PRO A 46 11.19 -20.69 1.38
C PRO A 46 10.56 -19.63 2.31
N TRP A 47 9.47 -19.96 3.01
CA TRP A 47 8.69 -19.00 3.80
C TRP A 47 9.43 -18.52 5.04
N LYS A 48 10.23 -19.39 5.65
CA LYS A 48 11.10 -19.03 6.77
C LYS A 48 12.06 -17.91 6.39
N GLY A 49 12.80 -18.04 5.29
CA GLY A 49 13.69 -16.97 4.81
C GLY A 49 12.95 -15.66 4.47
N MET A 50 11.73 -15.73 3.95
CA MET A 50 10.89 -14.54 3.71
C MET A 50 10.47 -13.88 5.02
N PHE A 51 10.01 -14.66 6.00
CA PHE A 51 9.60 -14.15 7.31
C PHE A 51 10.77 -13.53 8.06
N SER A 52 11.95 -14.16 8.05
CA SER A 52 13.15 -13.61 8.68
C SER A 52 13.51 -12.22 8.15
N ARG A 53 13.33 -11.95 6.84
CA ARG A 53 13.55 -10.60 6.28
C ARG A 53 12.54 -9.58 6.82
N ILE A 54 11.28 -9.97 6.98
CA ILE A 54 10.23 -9.13 7.57
C ILE A 54 10.55 -8.87 9.05
N GLN A 55 10.96 -9.91 9.77
CA GLN A 55 11.36 -9.80 11.17
C GLN A 55 12.54 -8.85 11.37
N ASN A 56 13.57 -8.93 10.52
CA ASN A 56 14.70 -8.00 10.57
C ASN A 56 14.29 -6.53 10.42
N GLU A 57 13.30 -6.22 9.58
CA GLU A 57 12.78 -4.85 9.45
C GLU A 57 11.99 -4.42 10.68
N ALA A 58 11.23 -5.33 11.30
CA ALA A 58 10.53 -5.07 12.56
C ALA A 58 11.50 -4.84 13.73
N ASP A 59 12.56 -5.66 13.82
CA ASP A 59 13.59 -5.54 14.86
C ASP A 59 14.34 -4.21 14.76
N LYS A 60 14.67 -3.76 13.55
CA LYS A 60 15.21 -2.41 13.31
C LYS A 60 14.25 -1.33 13.82
N ALA A 61 12.96 -1.47 13.54
CA ALA A 61 11.95 -0.50 13.98
C ALA A 61 11.90 -0.40 15.51
N LEU A 62 11.98 -1.52 16.24
CA LEU A 62 12.03 -1.52 17.71
C LEU A 62 13.21 -0.71 18.27
N VAL A 63 14.36 -0.74 17.59
CA VAL A 63 15.58 -0.04 18.02
C VAL A 63 15.59 1.43 17.59
N ASP A 64 15.21 1.71 16.36
CA ASP A 64 15.38 3.02 15.75
C ASP A 64 14.21 3.96 16.05
N TRP A 65 12.97 3.45 16.07
CA TRP A 65 11.78 4.28 16.23
C TRP A 65 11.76 5.10 17.53
N PRO A 66 12.11 4.56 18.72
CA PRO A 66 12.08 5.34 19.95
C PRO A 66 12.97 6.59 19.94
N LYS A 67 14.09 6.55 19.20
CA LYS A 67 15.00 7.68 19.01
C LYS A 67 14.49 8.61 17.92
N LYS A 68 14.14 8.04 16.76
CA LYS A 68 13.69 8.81 15.59
C LYS A 68 12.38 9.54 15.81
N ARG A 69 11.43 8.98 16.58
CA ARG A 69 10.18 9.66 16.88
C ARG A 69 10.38 10.99 17.61
N VAL A 70 11.40 11.08 18.49
CA VAL A 70 11.72 12.32 19.22
C VAL A 70 12.25 13.39 18.27
N GLU A 71 13.07 12.97 17.29
CA GLU A 71 13.61 13.87 16.25
C GLU A 71 12.53 14.32 15.27
N ILE A 72 11.59 13.44 14.92
CA ILE A 72 10.59 13.66 13.86
C ILE A 72 9.36 14.42 14.39
N ALA A 73 8.88 14.10 15.60
CA ALA A 73 7.60 14.56 16.12
C ALA A 73 7.36 16.08 16.07
N PRO A 74 8.36 16.95 16.33
CA PRO A 74 8.14 18.40 16.29
C PRO A 74 7.71 18.95 14.93
N TYR A 75 7.99 18.25 13.83
CA TYR A 75 7.77 18.74 12.48
C TYR A 75 6.50 18.21 11.82
N LEU A 76 5.87 17.18 12.39
CA LEU A 76 4.82 16.41 11.70
C LEU A 76 3.57 17.24 11.36
N ASP A 77 3.17 18.14 12.26
CA ASP A 77 1.98 18.98 12.06
C ASP A 77 2.23 20.11 11.02
N GLU A 78 3.50 20.44 10.76
CA GLU A 78 3.91 21.45 9.76
C GLU A 78 4.06 20.84 8.36
N LEU A 79 4.22 19.52 8.27
CA LEU A 79 4.34 18.82 7.00
C LEU A 79 3.01 18.82 6.25
N LEU A 80 3.05 19.35 5.03
CA LEU A 80 1.91 19.27 4.12
C LEU A 80 1.63 17.82 3.71
N ASP A 81 2.69 17.08 3.39
CA ASP A 81 2.58 15.73 2.85
C ASP A 81 3.72 14.82 3.34
N LEU A 82 3.41 13.53 3.48
CA LEU A 82 4.37 12.50 3.84
C LEU A 82 5.35 12.16 2.69
N THR A 83 4.97 12.44 1.45
CA THR A 83 5.85 12.34 0.27
C THR A 83 6.56 13.66 -0.01
N VAL A 84 7.78 13.79 0.50
CA VAL A 84 8.56 15.03 0.37
C VAL A 84 9.15 15.23 -1.04
N GLU A 85 9.20 14.17 -1.86
CA GLU A 85 9.79 14.17 -3.22
C GLU A 85 9.24 15.27 -4.14
N PHE A 86 7.99 15.70 -3.94
CA PHE A 86 7.39 16.80 -4.71
C PHE A 86 6.72 17.85 -3.82
N ASP A 87 7.05 17.86 -2.52
CA ASP A 87 6.55 18.87 -1.60
C ASP A 87 7.19 20.23 -1.92
N ALA A 88 6.40 21.09 -2.55
CA ALA A 88 6.77 22.46 -2.89
C ALA A 88 6.56 23.46 -1.74
N VAL A 89 5.91 23.02 -0.65
CA VAL A 89 5.47 23.87 0.47
C VAL A 89 6.45 23.78 1.63
N THR A 90 6.90 22.58 1.99
CA THR A 90 7.91 22.42 3.06
C THR A 90 9.28 22.83 2.55
N LYS A 91 9.67 24.07 2.86
CA LYS A 91 10.96 24.66 2.49
C LYS A 91 12.07 24.39 3.52
N ASP A 92 11.71 24.13 4.78
CA ASP A 92 12.69 23.85 5.83
C ASP A 92 13.38 22.49 5.62
N PRO A 93 14.72 22.44 5.45
CA PRO A 93 15.43 21.18 5.22
C PRO A 93 15.33 20.18 6.37
N VAL A 94 15.14 20.64 7.62
CA VAL A 94 15.04 19.74 8.78
C VAL A 94 13.67 19.05 8.79
N ALA A 95 12.59 19.79 8.62
CA ALA A 95 11.25 19.27 8.45
C ALA A 95 11.17 18.28 7.27
N ARG A 96 11.77 18.61 6.12
CA ARG A 96 11.84 17.70 4.97
C ARG A 96 12.48 16.35 5.32
N LYS A 97 13.62 16.36 6.02
CA LYS A 97 14.29 15.12 6.47
C LYS A 97 13.43 14.35 7.47
N ALA A 98 12.71 15.04 8.36
CA ALA A 98 11.77 14.41 9.27
C ALA A 98 10.62 13.72 8.52
N GLY A 99 10.06 14.38 7.50
CA GLY A 99 9.03 13.81 6.62
C GLY A 99 9.51 12.58 5.85
N GLU A 100 10.71 12.64 5.25
CA GLU A 100 11.33 11.48 4.59
C GLU A 100 11.53 10.30 5.54
N ALA A 101 11.96 10.57 6.77
CA ALA A 101 12.13 9.53 7.79
C ALA A 101 10.78 8.92 8.19
N MET A 102 9.77 9.75 8.46
CA MET A 102 8.42 9.29 8.76
C MET A 102 7.85 8.43 7.63
N GLY A 103 8.01 8.86 6.37
CA GLY A 103 7.60 8.12 5.19
C GLY A 103 8.27 6.75 5.08
N LYS A 104 9.57 6.66 5.38
CA LYS A 104 10.31 5.39 5.42
C LYS A 104 9.76 4.43 6.49
N PHE A 105 9.54 4.90 7.71
CA PHE A 105 8.94 4.07 8.78
C PHE A 105 7.55 3.56 8.36
N ALA A 106 6.70 4.44 7.84
CA ALA A 106 5.35 4.10 7.38
C ALA A 106 5.33 3.10 6.20
N GLN A 107 6.23 3.25 5.23
CA GLN A 107 6.29 2.37 4.06
C GLN A 107 6.96 1.02 4.34
N ARG A 108 8.05 1.02 5.12
CA ARG A 108 8.95 -0.14 5.19
C ARG A 108 8.92 -0.90 6.50
N GLN A 109 8.47 -0.28 7.60
CA GLN A 109 8.65 -0.87 8.94
C GLN A 109 7.34 -1.02 9.71
N MET A 110 6.36 -0.12 9.53
CA MET A 110 5.08 -0.17 10.24
C MET A 110 4.32 -1.49 10.07
N CYS A 111 4.10 -1.91 8.82
CA CYS A 111 3.37 -3.14 8.52
C CYS A 111 4.17 -4.41 8.84
N PRO A 112 5.50 -4.50 8.54
CA PRO A 112 6.33 -5.60 9.03
C PRO A 112 6.29 -5.78 10.54
N THR A 113 6.39 -4.69 11.29
CA THR A 113 6.32 -4.71 12.76
C THR A 113 4.97 -5.27 13.22
N ALA A 114 3.86 -4.79 12.65
CA ALA A 114 2.52 -5.32 12.93
C ALA A 114 2.38 -6.81 12.58
N PHE A 115 2.97 -7.26 11.47
CA PHE A 115 2.90 -8.65 11.04
C PHE A 115 3.69 -9.58 11.98
N VAL A 116 4.84 -9.14 12.49
CA VAL A 116 5.61 -9.90 13.47
C VAL A 116 4.83 -10.08 14.77
N TYR A 117 4.15 -9.04 15.27
CA TYR A 117 3.19 -9.18 16.38
C TYR A 117 2.16 -10.27 16.09
N LEU A 118 1.55 -10.25 14.89
CA LEU A 118 0.53 -11.23 14.54
C LEU A 118 1.08 -12.67 14.52
N MET A 119 2.36 -12.86 14.18
CA MET A 119 3.01 -14.17 14.20
C MET A 119 3.43 -14.61 15.60
N SER A 120 3.99 -13.72 16.42
CA SER A 120 4.65 -14.07 17.68
C SER A 120 3.84 -13.77 18.96
N GLY A 121 2.85 -12.88 18.90
CA GLY A 121 2.12 -12.39 20.07
C GLY A 121 2.88 -11.36 20.92
N GLU A 122 4.10 -11.00 20.55
CA GLU A 122 4.91 -10.08 21.33
C GLU A 122 4.41 -8.63 21.22
N LYS A 123 3.74 -8.15 22.28
CA LYS A 123 3.05 -6.86 22.31
C LYS A 123 3.92 -5.64 21.92
N ARG A 124 5.23 -5.66 22.21
CA ARG A 124 6.15 -4.58 21.87
C ARG A 124 6.13 -4.19 20.38
N TYR A 125 5.91 -5.16 19.49
CA TYR A 125 5.80 -4.88 18.06
C TYR A 125 4.49 -4.17 17.72
N ALA A 126 3.37 -4.59 18.33
CA ALA A 126 2.09 -3.89 18.18
C ALA A 126 2.17 -2.44 18.68
N ASP A 127 2.82 -2.22 19.83
CA ASP A 127 2.97 -0.89 20.41
C ASP A 127 3.76 0.05 19.49
N VAL A 128 4.89 -0.43 18.92
CA VAL A 128 5.69 0.36 17.95
C VAL A 128 4.93 0.59 16.65
N ALA A 129 4.27 -0.43 16.09
CA ALA A 129 3.50 -0.28 14.86
C ALA A 129 2.35 0.73 15.03
N PHE A 130 1.66 0.70 16.17
CA PHE A 130 0.63 1.67 16.50
C PHE A 130 1.19 3.08 16.69
N ASP A 131 2.31 3.23 17.38
CA ASP A 131 2.95 4.55 17.59
C ASP A 131 3.38 5.18 16.25
N ILE A 132 3.92 4.38 15.32
CA ILE A 132 4.22 4.83 13.95
C ILE A 132 2.95 5.30 13.23
N LEU A 133 1.86 4.53 13.30
CA LEU A 133 0.57 4.91 12.68
C LEU A 133 0.03 6.23 13.26
N LEU A 134 0.12 6.43 14.58
CA LEU A 134 -0.31 7.67 15.23
C LEU A 134 0.50 8.88 14.75
N HIS A 135 1.81 8.75 14.66
CA HIS A 135 2.68 9.85 14.20
C HIS A 135 2.47 10.14 12.72
N MET A 136 2.34 9.09 11.90
CA MET A 136 1.96 9.23 10.50
C MET A 136 0.63 9.98 10.32
N GLY A 137 -0.34 9.75 11.22
CA GLY A 137 -1.64 10.43 11.22
C GLY A 137 -1.61 11.92 11.50
N LYS A 138 -0.52 12.44 12.10
CA LYS A 138 -0.34 13.89 12.34
C LYS A 138 -0.04 14.67 11.07
N VAL A 139 0.59 14.03 10.08
CA VAL A 139 0.90 14.67 8.81
C VAL A 139 -0.40 15.02 8.09
N ASN A 140 -0.47 16.22 7.52
CA ASN A 140 -1.71 16.75 6.96
C ASN A 140 -2.27 15.83 5.85
N ARG A 141 -1.39 15.34 4.96
CA ARG A 141 -1.76 14.46 3.83
C ARG A 141 -0.78 13.31 3.63
N TRP A 142 -1.27 12.24 2.97
CA TRP A 142 -0.49 11.07 2.60
C TRP A 142 -0.43 10.90 1.07
N GLY A 143 0.51 11.58 0.40
CA GLY A 143 0.82 11.41 -1.01
C GLY A 143 -0.13 12.11 -2.00
N TRP A 144 -0.61 13.30 -1.64
CA TRP A 144 -1.57 14.11 -2.39
C TRP A 144 -0.98 15.48 -2.83
N PHE A 145 -0.74 15.67 -4.14
CA PHE A 145 -0.25 16.94 -4.67
C PHE A 145 -1.33 17.85 -5.25
N ASN A 146 -1.18 19.16 -5.01
CA ASN A 146 -1.80 20.21 -5.79
C ASN A 146 -0.73 20.88 -6.67
N TRP A 147 -0.61 20.50 -7.94
CA TRP A 147 0.06 21.39 -8.90
C TRP A 147 -0.93 21.78 -9.99
N SER A 148 -1.26 23.07 -9.98
CA SER A 148 -1.76 23.86 -11.12
C SER A 148 -2.77 23.17 -12.06
N GLY A 149 -3.80 22.51 -11.51
CA GLY A 149 -4.95 22.02 -12.28
C GLY A 149 -5.14 20.50 -12.36
N SER A 150 -4.18 19.69 -11.89
CA SER A 150 -4.33 18.22 -11.83
C SER A 150 -3.87 17.68 -10.49
N ALA A 151 -4.81 17.41 -9.59
CA ALA A 151 -4.52 16.80 -8.29
C ALA A 151 -4.20 15.31 -8.46
N MET A 152 -2.92 14.94 -8.53
CA MET A 152 -2.50 13.56 -8.77
C MET A 152 -2.21 12.82 -7.46
N PRO A 153 -2.80 11.64 -7.19
CA PRO A 153 -2.36 10.79 -6.12
C PRO A 153 -1.06 10.08 -6.52
N GLN A 154 -0.10 10.00 -5.62
CA GLN A 154 1.15 9.29 -5.87
C GLN A 154 1.00 7.78 -5.70
N ILE A 155 1.87 7.03 -6.37
CA ILE A 155 2.03 5.59 -6.15
C ILE A 155 2.25 5.26 -4.65
N HIS A 156 2.96 6.15 -3.94
CA HIS A 156 3.24 6.03 -2.51
C HIS A 156 1.98 6.15 -1.63
N ALA A 157 0.98 6.95 -2.01
CA ALA A 157 -0.27 7.08 -1.25
C ALA A 157 -0.98 5.74 -1.09
N GLY A 158 -1.12 4.98 -2.18
CA GLY A 158 -1.69 3.63 -2.12
C GLY A 158 -0.92 2.68 -1.19
N MET A 159 0.41 2.83 -1.09
CA MET A 159 1.24 2.07 -0.15
C MET A 159 0.96 2.47 1.30
N PHE A 160 0.90 3.76 1.60
CA PHE A 160 0.54 4.27 2.92
C PHE A 160 -0.82 3.77 3.38
N PHE A 161 -1.82 3.81 2.50
CA PHE A 161 -3.19 3.44 2.81
C PHE A 161 -3.30 1.95 3.14
N ARG A 162 -2.72 1.09 2.28
CA ARG A 162 -2.71 -0.36 2.53
C ARG A 162 -1.97 -0.70 3.82
N ASN A 163 -0.81 -0.05 4.06
CA ASN A 163 0.03 -0.39 5.19
C ASN A 163 -0.68 0.00 6.49
N ALA A 164 -1.34 1.16 6.54
CA ALA A 164 -2.15 1.57 7.69
C ALA A 164 -3.29 0.57 7.96
N ALA A 165 -3.99 0.14 6.90
CA ALA A 165 -5.08 -0.83 6.99
C ALA A 165 -4.61 -2.21 7.50
N PHE A 166 -3.54 -2.76 6.93
CA PHE A 166 -2.97 -4.03 7.37
C PHE A 166 -2.38 -3.95 8.77
N THR A 167 -1.71 -2.83 9.11
CA THR A 167 -1.23 -2.59 10.47
C THR A 167 -2.38 -2.66 11.47
N LEU A 168 -3.48 -1.94 11.24
CA LEU A 168 -4.66 -1.98 12.12
C LEU A 168 -5.23 -3.41 12.24
N ASP A 169 -5.38 -4.11 11.12
CA ASP A 169 -5.91 -5.48 11.09
C ASP A 169 -5.04 -6.44 11.91
N PHE A 170 -3.72 -6.34 11.77
CA PHE A 170 -2.77 -7.24 12.41
C PHE A 170 -2.60 -6.99 13.91
N ILE A 171 -2.72 -5.75 14.37
CA ILE A 171 -2.53 -5.39 15.79
C ILE A 171 -3.85 -5.28 16.57
N TRP A 172 -4.98 -5.58 15.93
CA TRP A 172 -6.32 -5.31 16.46
C TRP A 172 -6.55 -5.79 17.90
N GLU A 173 -6.10 -7.00 18.22
CA GLU A 173 -6.27 -7.59 19.56
C GLU A 173 -5.38 -6.95 20.63
N ALA A 174 -4.26 -6.34 20.26
CA ALA A 174 -3.41 -5.58 21.20
C ALA A 174 -3.98 -4.21 21.57
N LEU A 175 -4.88 -3.67 20.73
CA LEU A 175 -5.43 -2.33 20.89
C LEU A 175 -6.66 -2.32 21.81
N THR A 176 -6.76 -1.27 22.62
CA THR A 176 -8.00 -0.88 23.31
C THR A 176 -9.03 -0.34 22.33
N ASP A 177 -10.30 -0.27 22.72
CA ASP A 177 -11.36 0.29 21.86
C ASP A 177 -11.10 1.76 21.49
N LYS A 178 -10.52 2.53 22.40
CA LYS A 178 -10.09 3.91 22.13
C LYS A 178 -9.03 3.95 21.03
N GLN A 179 -8.02 3.09 21.11
CA GLN A 179 -6.96 3.00 20.10
C GLN A 179 -7.49 2.50 18.74
N ARG A 180 -8.39 1.51 18.75
CA ARG A 180 -9.07 1.04 17.53
C ARG A 180 -9.90 2.14 16.87
N LYS A 181 -10.62 2.95 17.66
CA LYS A 181 -11.35 4.10 17.14
C LYS A 181 -10.38 5.12 16.54
N GLN A 182 -9.33 5.50 17.27
CA GLN A 182 -8.33 6.47 16.81
C GLN A 182 -7.66 6.04 15.50
N ALA A 183 -7.24 4.77 15.38
CA ALA A 183 -6.66 4.24 14.15
C ALA A 183 -7.64 4.29 12.98
N ARG A 184 -8.91 3.92 13.20
CA ARG A 184 -9.95 4.01 12.16
C ARG A 184 -10.21 5.44 11.74
N ASP A 185 -10.24 6.39 12.67
CA ASP A 185 -10.42 7.81 12.35
C ASP A 185 -9.27 8.34 11.49
N ILE A 186 -8.02 8.01 11.84
CA ILE A 186 -6.84 8.35 11.02
C ILE A 186 -6.96 7.76 9.61
N ILE A 187 -7.31 6.48 9.49
CA ILE A 187 -7.47 5.80 8.19
C ILE A 187 -8.60 6.44 7.38
N ALA A 188 -9.73 6.75 8.02
CA ALA A 188 -10.86 7.38 7.35
C ALA A 188 -10.48 8.77 6.81
N GLU A 189 -9.89 9.61 7.67
CA GLU A 189 -9.51 10.99 7.33
C GLU A 189 -8.40 11.06 6.28
N LYS A 190 -7.38 10.20 6.38
CA LYS A 190 -6.17 10.33 5.55
C LYS A 190 -6.20 9.51 4.27
N ALA A 191 -6.91 8.37 4.26
CA ALA A 191 -6.91 7.43 3.14
C ALA A 191 -8.26 7.32 2.44
N VAL A 192 -9.33 7.15 3.20
CA VAL A 192 -10.64 6.79 2.64
C VAL A 192 -11.36 8.03 2.12
N GLU A 193 -11.76 8.95 3.00
CA GLU A 193 -12.58 10.10 2.62
C GLU A 193 -11.94 10.97 1.51
N PRO A 194 -10.63 11.27 1.51
CA PRO A 194 -10.03 12.08 0.45
C PRO A 194 -10.17 11.44 -0.95
N TYR A 195 -9.95 10.13 -1.05
CA TYR A 195 -10.13 9.42 -2.32
C TYR A 195 -11.60 9.40 -2.74
N TYR A 196 -12.51 9.16 -1.79
CA TYR A 196 -13.95 9.25 -2.05
C TYR A 196 -14.37 10.61 -2.60
N ARG A 197 -13.99 11.71 -1.95
CA ARG A 197 -14.33 13.08 -2.39
C ARG A 197 -13.84 13.35 -3.82
N LEU A 198 -12.66 12.87 -4.18
CA LEU A 198 -12.15 12.96 -5.55
C LEU A 198 -12.97 12.14 -6.55
N THR A 199 -13.40 10.93 -6.16
CA THR A 199 -14.26 10.11 -7.03
C THR A 199 -15.65 10.70 -7.22
N LEU A 200 -16.24 11.37 -6.21
CA LEU A 200 -17.58 11.95 -6.33
C LEU A 200 -17.64 13.32 -7.01
N HIS A 201 -16.74 14.24 -6.65
CA HIS A 201 -16.88 15.65 -7.02
C HIS A 201 -16.23 16.02 -8.36
N SER A 202 -15.67 15.05 -9.07
CA SER A 202 -15.01 15.29 -10.35
C SER A 202 -15.95 14.94 -11.49
N PRO A 203 -16.34 15.91 -12.36
CA PRO A 203 -17.19 15.62 -13.52
C PRO A 203 -16.52 14.54 -14.37
N ALA A 204 -17.35 13.62 -14.87
CA ALA A 204 -17.03 12.27 -15.35
C ALA A 204 -15.89 12.12 -16.38
N MET A 205 -15.28 13.21 -16.87
CA MET A 205 -14.17 13.22 -17.81
C MET A 205 -12.88 13.88 -17.28
N GLY A 206 -12.97 14.77 -16.28
CA GLY A 206 -11.86 15.68 -15.91
C GLY A 206 -10.68 14.99 -15.25
N LEU A 207 -10.90 13.83 -14.62
CA LEU A 207 -9.89 13.13 -13.81
C LEU A 207 -9.81 11.63 -14.15
N HIS A 208 -10.10 11.23 -15.39
CA HIS A 208 -9.94 9.83 -15.84
C HIS A 208 -8.56 9.25 -15.45
N HIS A 209 -7.52 10.06 -15.55
CA HIS A 209 -6.15 9.69 -15.18
C HIS A 209 -5.93 9.47 -13.66
N LEU A 210 -6.85 9.88 -12.79
CA LEU A 210 -6.81 9.60 -11.34
C LEU A 210 -7.50 8.28 -10.96
N ARG A 211 -8.33 7.75 -11.86
CA ARG A 211 -8.98 6.44 -11.74
C ARG A 211 -8.26 5.38 -12.56
N SER A 212 -7.63 5.81 -13.65
CA SER A 212 -6.87 5.01 -14.61
C SER A 212 -5.37 5.15 -14.35
N LYS A 213 -4.57 4.32 -15.02
CA LYS A 213 -3.11 4.23 -14.87
C LYS A 213 -2.65 3.72 -13.50
N ASN A 214 -1.37 3.40 -13.42
CA ASN A 214 -0.74 2.78 -12.24
C ASN A 214 -0.87 3.59 -10.95
N GLN A 215 -0.79 4.92 -11.03
CA GLN A 215 -0.96 5.80 -9.88
C GLN A 215 -2.38 5.74 -9.32
N GLY A 216 -3.40 5.93 -10.16
CA GLY A 216 -4.81 5.86 -9.77
C GLY A 216 -5.20 4.48 -9.23
N ASN A 217 -4.80 3.42 -9.93
CA ASN A 217 -5.09 2.03 -9.53
C ASN A 217 -4.51 1.67 -8.16
N ASN A 218 -3.29 2.13 -7.88
CA ASN A 218 -2.66 1.85 -6.60
C ASN A 218 -3.39 2.55 -5.44
N VAL A 219 -3.79 3.81 -5.66
CA VAL A 219 -4.47 4.60 -4.62
C VAL A 219 -5.90 4.11 -4.41
N LEU A 220 -6.63 3.77 -5.48
CA LEU A 220 -7.92 3.08 -5.37
C LEU A 220 -7.80 1.81 -4.54
N SER A 221 -6.81 0.97 -4.86
CA SER A 221 -6.60 -0.31 -4.18
C SER A 221 -6.34 -0.07 -2.69
N GLY A 222 -5.48 0.89 -2.36
CA GLY A 222 -5.22 1.31 -0.99
C GLY A 222 -6.46 1.83 -0.27
N ALA A 223 -7.24 2.70 -0.91
CA ALA A 223 -8.46 3.30 -0.35
C ALA A 223 -9.57 2.26 -0.12
N MET A 224 -9.72 1.29 -1.05
CA MET A 224 -10.67 0.19 -0.88
C MET A 224 -10.27 -0.73 0.29
N ILE A 225 -8.99 -1.11 0.38
CA ILE A 225 -8.49 -1.92 1.52
C ILE A 225 -8.66 -1.15 2.85
N ALA A 226 -8.32 0.13 2.86
CA ALA A 226 -8.51 1.02 4.02
C ALA A 226 -9.98 1.11 4.44
N CYS A 227 -10.91 1.24 3.49
CA CYS A 227 -12.34 1.28 3.77
C CYS A 227 -12.86 -0.03 4.37
N LEU A 228 -12.34 -1.18 3.94
CA LEU A 228 -12.67 -2.48 4.55
C LEU A 228 -12.18 -2.55 6.00
N ALA A 229 -11.03 -1.97 6.31
CA ALA A 229 -10.47 -1.94 7.67
C ALA A 229 -11.30 -1.09 8.66
N LEU A 230 -12.13 -0.15 8.18
CA LEU A 230 -13.03 0.64 9.02
C LEU A 230 -14.15 -0.23 9.65
N GLY A 231 -14.55 -1.29 8.95
CA GLY A 231 -15.69 -2.15 9.31
C GLY A 231 -17.04 -1.51 8.96
N GLU A 232 -18.11 -2.32 8.99
CA GLU A 232 -19.45 -1.89 8.55
C GLU A 232 -20.09 -0.81 9.41
N ASN A 233 -19.71 -0.74 10.68
CA ASN A 233 -20.30 0.18 11.65
C ASN A 233 -19.61 1.56 11.67
N TYR A 234 -18.57 1.78 10.86
CA TYR A 234 -17.96 3.10 10.76
C TYR A 234 -18.85 4.03 9.93
N PRO A 235 -19.06 5.30 10.36
CA PRO A 235 -19.88 6.25 9.61
C PRO A 235 -19.48 6.33 8.13
N ASP A 236 -20.45 6.35 7.23
CA ASP A 236 -20.28 6.49 5.78
C ASP A 236 -19.47 5.40 5.05
N ALA A 237 -18.84 4.45 5.76
CA ALA A 237 -17.98 3.42 5.15
C ALA A 237 -18.71 2.56 4.10
N LYS A 238 -20.02 2.30 4.30
CA LYS A 238 -20.84 1.58 3.32
C LYS A 238 -20.96 2.37 2.00
N MET A 239 -21.19 3.67 2.10
CA MET A 239 -21.33 4.56 0.95
C MET A 239 -19.99 4.70 0.20
N TRP A 240 -18.89 4.89 0.93
CA TRP A 240 -17.54 4.94 0.35
C TRP A 240 -17.17 3.64 -0.38
N LEU A 241 -17.39 2.49 0.27
CA LEU A 241 -17.09 1.19 -0.31
C LEU A 241 -17.87 0.92 -1.61
N HIS A 242 -19.15 1.29 -1.65
CA HIS A 242 -19.95 1.15 -2.88
C HIS A 242 -19.34 1.96 -4.04
N SER A 243 -18.92 3.20 -3.79
CA SER A 243 -18.27 4.04 -4.82
C SER A 243 -16.95 3.43 -5.32
N TYR A 244 -16.18 2.79 -4.44
CA TYR A 244 -14.93 2.14 -4.82
C TYR A 244 -15.14 0.88 -5.62
N ILE A 245 -16.14 0.06 -5.27
CA ILE A 245 -16.51 -1.12 -6.05
C ILE A 245 -16.96 -0.70 -7.46
N GLN A 246 -17.77 0.37 -7.58
CA GLN A 246 -18.16 0.92 -8.88
C GLN A 246 -16.95 1.39 -9.70
N THR A 247 -16.01 2.08 -9.05
CA THR A 247 -14.76 2.52 -9.71
C THR A 247 -13.91 1.33 -10.16
N PHE A 248 -13.82 0.27 -9.35
CA PHE A 248 -13.11 -0.96 -9.70
C PHE A 248 -13.73 -1.65 -10.91
N HIS A 249 -15.07 -1.77 -10.96
CA HIS A 249 -15.76 -2.30 -12.14
C HIS A 249 -15.45 -1.49 -13.39
N TRP A 250 -15.44 -0.16 -13.29
CA TRP A 250 -15.07 0.69 -14.41
C TRP A 250 -13.66 0.38 -14.94
N ILE A 251 -12.65 0.26 -14.05
CA ILE A 251 -11.26 -0.08 -14.41
C ILE A 251 -11.19 -1.44 -15.10
N VAL A 252 -11.84 -2.46 -14.52
CA VAL A 252 -11.80 -3.81 -15.08
C VAL A 252 -12.43 -3.86 -16.48
N THR A 253 -13.49 -3.10 -16.71
CA THR A 253 -14.16 -3.06 -18.02
C THR A 253 -13.43 -2.18 -19.04
N HIS A 254 -12.86 -1.03 -18.63
CA HIS A 254 -12.36 -0.01 -19.56
C HIS A 254 -10.84 0.08 -19.63
N ASP A 255 -10.13 0.03 -18.50
CA ASP A 255 -8.67 0.15 -18.47
C ASP A 255 -7.98 -1.20 -18.68
N ILE A 256 -8.52 -2.27 -18.11
CA ILE A 256 -8.00 -3.62 -18.35
C ILE A 256 -8.61 -4.19 -19.63
N GLY A 257 -9.92 -3.99 -19.83
CA GLY A 257 -10.64 -4.53 -20.97
C GLY A 257 -10.76 -6.06 -20.94
N TRP A 258 -11.40 -6.62 -21.95
CA TRP A 258 -11.47 -8.08 -22.11
C TRP A 258 -10.07 -8.66 -22.36
N ALA A 259 -9.72 -9.77 -21.70
CA ALA A 259 -8.41 -10.41 -21.78
C ALA A 259 -7.18 -9.50 -21.58
N GLY A 260 -7.33 -8.38 -20.87
CA GLY A 260 -6.23 -7.44 -20.66
C GLY A 260 -5.87 -6.58 -21.89
N GLN A 261 -6.70 -6.55 -22.93
CA GLN A 261 -6.42 -5.80 -24.17
C GLN A 261 -6.25 -4.29 -23.96
N GLY A 262 -6.83 -3.74 -22.88
CA GLY A 262 -6.69 -2.32 -22.52
C GLY A 262 -5.40 -2.02 -21.76
N LEU A 263 -4.62 -3.02 -21.34
CA LEU A 263 -3.46 -2.79 -20.47
C LEU A 263 -2.38 -1.92 -21.11
N GLU A 264 -2.19 -1.95 -22.44
CA GLU A 264 -1.21 -1.10 -23.11
C GLU A 264 -1.63 0.38 -23.16
N SER A 265 -2.91 0.66 -23.41
CA SER A 265 -3.43 2.03 -23.50
C SER A 265 -3.76 2.61 -22.12
N GLY A 266 -4.23 1.77 -21.20
CA GLY A 266 -4.60 2.13 -19.83
C GLY A 266 -3.43 2.07 -18.84
N MET A 267 -2.39 1.26 -19.09
CA MET A 267 -1.28 0.97 -18.16
C MET A 267 0.08 0.65 -18.84
N PRO A 268 0.56 1.47 -19.80
CA PRO A 268 1.76 1.18 -20.60
C PRO A 268 3.00 0.97 -19.70
N GLY A 269 3.64 -0.21 -19.80
CA GLY A 269 4.86 -0.56 -19.05
C GLY A 269 4.72 -0.71 -17.52
N TYR A 270 3.53 -0.46 -16.95
CA TYR A 270 3.28 -0.47 -15.51
C TYR A 270 2.13 -1.40 -15.08
N TRP A 271 1.70 -2.29 -15.98
CA TRP A 271 0.64 -3.25 -15.72
C TRP A 271 0.91 -4.11 -14.48
N SER A 272 2.16 -4.57 -14.28
CA SER A 272 2.53 -5.44 -13.15
C SER A 272 2.27 -4.77 -11.79
N VAL A 273 2.64 -3.50 -11.67
CA VAL A 273 2.39 -2.68 -10.48
C VAL A 273 0.89 -2.50 -10.25
N SER A 274 0.13 -2.14 -11.28
CA SER A 274 -1.32 -1.94 -11.17
C SER A 274 -2.04 -3.23 -10.77
N MET A 275 -1.75 -4.33 -11.47
CA MET A 275 -2.42 -5.61 -11.31
C MET A 275 -2.13 -6.24 -9.94
N GLN A 276 -0.91 -6.10 -9.41
CA GLN A 276 -0.60 -6.52 -8.04
C GLN A 276 -1.49 -5.82 -7.01
N ASN A 277 -1.68 -4.51 -7.15
CA ASN A 277 -2.47 -3.72 -6.22
C ASN A 277 -3.96 -4.05 -6.30
N LEU A 278 -4.51 -4.12 -7.52
CA LEU A 278 -5.91 -4.47 -7.76
C LEU A 278 -6.22 -5.90 -7.31
N TYR A 279 -5.29 -6.84 -7.55
CA TYR A 279 -5.40 -8.22 -7.07
C TYR A 279 -5.50 -8.26 -5.54
N THR A 280 -4.57 -7.57 -4.86
CA THR A 280 -4.53 -7.52 -3.40
C THR A 280 -5.82 -6.97 -2.82
N ALA A 281 -6.34 -5.89 -3.40
CA ALA A 281 -7.57 -5.27 -2.95
C ALA A 281 -8.79 -6.19 -3.16
N THR A 282 -8.80 -6.96 -4.25
CA THR A 282 -9.87 -7.94 -4.50
C THR A 282 -9.79 -9.15 -3.57
N VAL A 283 -8.59 -9.61 -3.21
CA VAL A 283 -8.41 -10.64 -2.17
C VAL A 283 -9.02 -10.17 -0.85
N CYS A 284 -8.74 -8.92 -0.46
CA CYS A 284 -9.31 -8.34 0.76
C CYS A 284 -10.84 -8.23 0.68
N LEU A 285 -11.35 -7.75 -0.46
CA LEU A 285 -12.80 -7.64 -0.70
C LEU A 285 -13.49 -9.00 -0.59
N ASN A 286 -12.94 -10.05 -1.21
CA ASN A 286 -13.49 -11.40 -1.11
C ASN A 286 -13.41 -11.94 0.33
N ASN A 287 -12.30 -11.69 1.03
CA ASN A 287 -12.18 -12.13 2.41
C ASN A 287 -13.23 -11.49 3.32
N VAL A 288 -13.48 -10.19 3.18
CA VAL A 288 -14.37 -9.44 4.08
C VAL A 288 -15.83 -9.48 3.63
N LYS A 289 -16.12 -9.46 2.32
CA LYS A 289 -17.48 -9.34 1.76
C LYS A 289 -17.93 -10.55 0.93
N GLY A 290 -17.04 -11.48 0.60
CA GLY A 290 -17.34 -12.58 -0.32
C GLY A 290 -17.51 -12.16 -1.77
N ILE A 291 -17.11 -10.93 -2.13
CA ILE A 291 -17.16 -10.43 -3.51
C ILE A 291 -15.81 -10.70 -4.17
N ASP A 292 -15.78 -11.59 -5.16
CA ASP A 292 -14.54 -11.96 -5.87
C ASP A 292 -14.52 -11.39 -7.30
N LEU A 293 -13.85 -10.25 -7.46
CA LEU A 293 -13.68 -9.60 -8.78
C LEU A 293 -12.55 -10.22 -9.62
N ARG A 294 -11.76 -11.16 -9.08
CA ARG A 294 -10.67 -11.83 -9.83
C ARG A 294 -11.20 -12.78 -10.89
N ALA A 295 -12.44 -13.24 -10.73
CA ALA A 295 -13.12 -14.10 -11.69
C ALA A 295 -13.59 -13.34 -12.95
N HIS A 296 -13.54 -12.00 -12.94
CA HIS A 296 -13.92 -11.22 -14.12
C HIS A 296 -12.93 -11.49 -15.27
N PRO A 297 -13.38 -11.73 -16.52
CA PRO A 297 -12.50 -12.08 -17.65
C PRO A 297 -11.35 -11.10 -17.85
N GLY A 298 -11.62 -9.79 -17.77
CA GLY A 298 -10.56 -8.78 -17.83
C GLY A 298 -9.45 -9.00 -16.80
N PHE A 299 -9.76 -9.49 -15.60
CA PHE A 299 -8.76 -9.82 -14.59
C PHE A 299 -8.18 -11.23 -14.78
N ALA A 300 -9.02 -12.24 -14.91
CA ALA A 300 -8.62 -13.65 -14.98
C ALA A 300 -7.73 -13.94 -16.20
N GLU A 301 -8.03 -13.32 -17.34
CA GLU A 301 -7.34 -13.54 -18.61
C GLU A 301 -6.23 -12.50 -18.85
N SER A 302 -6.10 -11.47 -18.00
CA SER A 302 -5.00 -10.48 -18.10
C SER A 302 -3.60 -11.12 -18.04
N VAL A 303 -3.48 -12.34 -17.52
CA VAL A 303 -2.24 -13.12 -17.53
C VAL A 303 -1.73 -13.41 -18.95
N TYR A 304 -2.59 -13.37 -19.97
CA TYR A 304 -2.19 -13.52 -21.37
C TYR A 304 -1.61 -12.23 -21.97
N TYR A 305 -1.85 -11.08 -21.34
CA TYR A 305 -1.37 -9.81 -21.86
C TYR A 305 0.16 -9.77 -22.05
N PRO A 306 1.00 -10.18 -21.07
CA PRO A 306 2.45 -10.24 -21.27
C PRO A 306 2.85 -11.15 -22.42
N LEU A 307 2.10 -12.24 -22.68
CA LEU A 307 2.40 -13.12 -23.81
C LEU A 307 2.24 -12.35 -25.12
N TYR A 308 1.11 -11.66 -25.34
CA TYR A 308 0.93 -10.89 -26.57
C TYR A 308 1.84 -9.67 -26.64
N HIS A 309 2.00 -8.93 -25.54
CA HIS A 309 2.85 -7.75 -25.48
C HIS A 309 4.31 -8.11 -25.77
N GLU A 310 4.93 -8.99 -24.98
CA GLU A 310 6.36 -9.34 -25.13
C GLU A 310 6.65 -10.04 -26.46
N THR A 311 5.69 -10.73 -27.07
CA THR A 311 5.86 -11.29 -28.43
C THR A 311 5.78 -10.26 -29.55
N THR A 312 5.32 -9.05 -29.25
CA THR A 312 5.15 -7.95 -30.22
C THR A 312 5.99 -6.73 -29.89
N VAL A 313 6.75 -6.75 -28.78
CA VAL A 313 7.76 -5.74 -28.48
C VAL A 313 8.81 -5.80 -29.60
N PRO A 314 8.98 -4.73 -30.41
CA PRO A 314 10.04 -4.69 -31.40
C PRO A 314 11.38 -4.80 -30.69
N ASP A 315 12.36 -5.43 -31.34
CA ASP A 315 13.71 -5.57 -30.79
C ASP A 315 14.18 -4.21 -30.25
N VAL A 316 14.51 -4.20 -28.97
CA VAL A 316 15.11 -3.03 -28.32
C VAL A 316 16.55 -3.00 -28.83
N GLY A 317 16.74 -2.49 -30.04
CA GLY A 317 18.03 -2.25 -30.67
C GLY A 317 18.78 -1.15 -29.93
N ILE A 318 19.16 -1.41 -28.68
CA ILE A 318 19.88 -0.49 -27.83
C ILE A 318 21.20 -1.18 -27.47
N PHE A 319 22.27 -0.64 -28.08
CA PHE A 319 23.68 -0.97 -27.92
C PHE A 319 24.18 -2.22 -28.66
N THR A 320 24.47 -2.05 -29.95
CA THR A 320 25.38 -2.95 -30.69
C THR A 320 26.86 -2.68 -30.38
N GLU A 321 27.16 -1.59 -29.66
CA GLU A 321 28.51 -1.25 -29.22
C GLU A 321 28.52 -1.07 -27.69
N PRO A 322 29.60 -1.47 -26.97
CA PRO A 322 29.76 -1.19 -25.55
C PRO A 322 29.59 0.31 -25.28
N ILE A 323 28.89 0.66 -24.20
CA ILE A 323 28.75 2.05 -23.77
C ILE A 323 30.15 2.62 -23.51
N ASP A 324 30.56 3.59 -24.32
CA ASP A 324 31.80 4.34 -24.11
C ASP A 324 31.65 5.22 -22.85
N PRO A 325 32.39 4.94 -21.75
CA PRO A 325 32.28 5.68 -20.50
C PRO A 325 32.68 7.16 -20.64
N ASP A 326 33.38 7.55 -21.71
CA ASP A 326 33.81 8.93 -21.95
C ASP A 326 32.80 9.74 -22.80
N SER A 327 31.72 9.11 -23.26
CA SER A 327 30.72 9.74 -24.15
C SER A 327 29.65 10.59 -23.44
N VAL A 328 29.67 10.68 -22.10
CA VAL A 328 28.72 11.51 -21.34
C VAL A 328 29.12 12.98 -21.40
N ARG A 329 28.86 13.63 -22.54
CA ARG A 329 28.69 15.10 -22.56
C ARG A 329 27.25 15.44 -22.16
N PRO A 330 27.04 16.50 -21.36
CA PRO A 330 25.71 16.89 -20.96
C PRO A 330 25.01 17.51 -22.18
N HIS A 331 23.83 17.03 -22.56
CA HIS A 331 22.63 17.87 -22.78
C HIS A 331 21.48 17.19 -23.56
N ARG A 332 20.27 17.62 -23.14
CA ARG A 332 18.99 17.77 -23.88
C ARG A 332 18.04 16.57 -23.95
N HIS A 333 16.85 16.84 -23.39
CA HIS A 333 15.55 16.18 -23.53
C HIS A 333 15.39 15.24 -24.73
N TYR A 334 15.11 13.96 -24.45
CA TYR A 334 14.45 13.07 -25.38
C TYR A 334 12.96 13.00 -25.05
N CYS A 335 12.15 13.74 -25.80
CA CYS A 335 10.74 13.41 -26.00
C CYS A 335 10.69 12.18 -26.91
N LEU A 336 10.12 11.07 -26.41
CA LEU A 336 9.69 9.94 -27.24
C LEU A 336 8.52 10.39 -28.12
N GLN A 337 8.81 10.82 -29.36
CA GLN A 337 7.79 10.91 -30.40
C GLN A 337 7.57 9.51 -30.97
N ALA A 338 6.36 8.98 -30.73
CA ALA A 338 5.84 7.82 -31.42
C ALA A 338 5.71 8.13 -32.92
N ASN A 339 6.50 7.45 -33.74
CA ASN A 339 6.35 7.46 -35.19
C ASN A 339 5.14 6.61 -35.58
N PHE A 340 4.00 7.25 -35.84
CA PHE A 340 2.95 6.66 -36.66
C PHE A 340 3.33 6.80 -38.15
N SER A 341 3.43 5.66 -38.82
CA SER A 341 3.65 5.52 -40.25
C SER A 341 2.49 6.14 -41.05
N ALA A 342 2.75 7.24 -41.73
CA ALA A 342 1.89 7.74 -42.80
C ALA A 342 2.32 7.09 -44.13
N ASP A 343 1.51 6.15 -44.61
CA ASP A 343 1.59 5.63 -45.97
C ASP A 343 1.11 6.67 -46.99
N ARG A 344 1.71 6.59 -48.17
CA ARG A 344 1.79 7.54 -49.28
C ARG A 344 0.42 7.93 -49.86
N ARG A 345 0.27 9.22 -50.20
CA ARG A 345 -0.11 9.74 -51.55
C ARG A 345 -0.46 11.24 -51.52
N CYS A 346 0.41 12.09 -52.09
CA CYS A 346 0.10 13.28 -52.91
C CYS A 346 1.42 13.97 -53.29
N ARG A 347 2.01 13.66 -54.45
CA ARG A 347 1.95 14.43 -55.72
C ARG A 347 2.16 15.95 -55.57
N ARG A 348 3.33 16.38 -56.06
CA ARG A 348 3.68 17.62 -56.81
C ARG A 348 3.00 18.94 -56.42
N ALA A 349 3.82 19.95 -56.09
CA ALA A 349 4.03 21.10 -56.97
C ALA A 349 5.29 21.89 -56.58
N VAL A 350 6.06 22.22 -57.60
CA VAL A 350 7.17 23.18 -57.66
C VAL A 350 6.60 24.59 -57.57
N VAL A 351 7.21 25.49 -56.78
CA VAL A 351 7.34 26.92 -57.13
C VAL A 351 8.65 27.45 -56.54
N VAL A 352 9.54 27.86 -57.45
CA VAL A 352 10.66 28.81 -57.42
C VAL A 352 11.43 29.01 -56.11
#